data_AF-A0A844ASG6-F1
#
_entry.id   AF-A0A844ASG6-F1
#
_cell.length_a   1.000
_cell.length_b   1.000
_cell.length_c   1.000
_cell.angle_alpha   90.00
_cell.angle_beta   90.00
_cell.angle_gamma   90.00
#
_symmetry.space_group_name_H-M   'P 1'
#
loop_
_entity.id
_entity.type
_entity.pdbx_description
1 polymer ?
#
loop_
_entity_poly.entity_id
_entity_poly.type
_entity_poly.pdbx_seq_one_letter_code
_entity_poly.pdbx_strand_id
1 'polypeptide(L)'
;MAYTNVNEALGALDHKIELLNNLVVANDFLVRCMREEAERLQLMGGEETRNMLRRRARDQFRAGDGFEPNAAVLEILEQALGNGHTAEIIQFPKIHRHAN
;
A
#
# COMPACT_ATOMS: atom_id res chain seq x y z
N MET A 1 -21.05 32.73 -2.48
CA MET A 1 -20.98 31.40 -3.13
C MET A 1 -19.57 31.01 -3.60
N ALA A 2 -18.63 31.93 -3.85
CA ALA A 2 -17.25 31.58 -4.24
C ALA A 2 -16.37 31.04 -3.08
N TYR A 3 -16.55 31.54 -1.85
CA TYR A 3 -15.75 31.11 -0.68
C TYR A 3 -16.01 29.65 -0.26
N THR A 4 -17.22 29.13 -0.49
CA THR A 4 -17.58 27.74 -0.18
C THR A 4 -16.79 26.76 -1.05
N ASN A 5 -16.67 27.06 -2.35
CA ASN A 5 -15.91 26.23 -3.30
C ASN A 5 -14.41 26.19 -2.98
N VAL A 6 -13.82 27.31 -2.56
CA VAL A 6 -12.40 27.36 -2.15
C VAL A 6 -12.16 26.55 -0.88
N ASN A 7 -13.03 26.65 0.12
CA ASN A 7 -12.91 25.85 1.35
C ASN A 7 -13.12 24.35 1.08
N GLU A 8 -14.04 23.99 0.19
CA GLU A 8 -14.23 22.60 -0.25
C GLU A 8 -12.99 22.06 -0.98
N ALA A 9 -12.42 22.85 -1.90
CA ALA A 9 -11.21 22.48 -2.63
C ALA A 9 -10.00 22.33 -1.70
N LEU A 10 -9.87 23.20 -0.70
CA LEU A 10 -8.80 23.12 0.30
C LEU A 10 -8.97 21.87 1.18
N GLY A 11 -10.18 21.60 1.67
CA GLY A 11 -10.45 20.37 2.44
C GLY A 11 -10.20 19.09 1.64
N ALA A 12 -10.54 19.09 0.35
CA ALA A 12 -10.24 17.97 -0.54
C ALA A 12 -8.72 17.80 -0.79
N LEU A 13 -7.96 18.88 -0.81
CA LEU A 13 -6.51 18.85 -0.93
C LEU A 13 -5.87 18.29 0.35
N ASP A 14 -6.29 18.76 1.53
CA ASP A 14 -5.80 18.27 2.82
C ASP A 14 -6.01 16.76 2.96
N HIS A 15 -7.21 16.27 2.61
CA HIS A 15 -7.50 14.85 2.64
C HIS A 15 -6.61 14.03 1.69
N LYS A 16 -6.29 14.57 0.50
CA LYS A 16 -5.37 13.91 -0.44
C LYS A 16 -3.93 13.88 0.09
N ILE A 17 -3.47 14.94 0.75
CA ILE A 17 -2.15 14.98 1.37
C ILE A 17 -2.07 13.95 2.50
N GLU A 18 -3.10 13.85 3.32
CA GLU A 18 -3.18 12.84 4.39
C GLU A 18 -3.14 11.41 3.83
N LEU A 19 -3.92 11.14 2.78
CA LEU A 19 -3.89 9.86 2.08
C LEU A 19 -2.49 9.54 1.52
N LEU A 20 -1.84 10.50 0.88
CA LEU A 20 -0.47 10.34 0.36
C LEU A 20 0.53 10.04 1.47
N ASN A 21 0.43 10.73 2.61
CA ASN A 21 1.28 10.46 3.77
C ASN A 21 1.07 9.04 4.28
N ASN A 22 -0.19 8.59 4.40
CA ASN A 22 -0.49 7.22 4.83
C ASN A 22 0.04 6.17 3.84
N LEU A 23 0.00 6.44 2.53
CA LEU A 23 0.61 5.58 1.51
C LEU A 23 2.14 5.53 1.63
N VAL A 24 2.80 6.65 1.94
CA VAL A 24 4.25 6.69 2.18
C VAL A 24 4.62 5.83 3.38
N VAL A 25 3.89 5.95 4.49
CA VAL A 25 4.13 5.15 5.69
C VAL A 25 3.91 3.65 5.42
N ALA A 26 2.82 3.30 4.72
CA ALA A 26 2.57 1.91 4.34
C ALA A 26 3.70 1.33 3.46
N ASN A 27 4.20 2.11 2.50
CA ASN A 27 5.31 1.69 1.65
C ASN A 27 6.61 1.51 2.44
N ASP A 28 6.96 2.46 3.31
CA ASP A 28 8.17 2.34 4.15
C ASP A 28 8.10 1.07 5.02
N PHE A 29 6.94 0.81 5.62
CA PHE A 29 6.69 -0.42 6.39
C PHE A 29 6.94 -1.69 5.56
N LEU A 30 6.39 -1.78 4.35
CA LEU A 30 6.59 -2.94 3.48
C LEU A 30 8.05 -3.10 3.08
N VAL A 31 8.73 -2.02 2.69
CA VAL A 31 10.16 -2.05 2.33
C VAL A 31 11.02 -2.49 3.50
N ARG A 32 10.73 -2.02 4.72
CA ARG A 32 11.41 -2.45 5.94
C ARG A 32 11.21 -3.93 6.20
N CYS A 33 9.97 -4.43 6.14
CA CYS A 33 9.70 -5.85 6.30
C CYS A 33 10.41 -6.70 5.24
N MET A 34 10.45 -6.24 3.98
CA MET A 34 11.15 -6.94 2.90
C MET A 34 12.66 -6.97 3.10
N ARG A 35 13.24 -5.91 3.67
CA ARG A 35 14.67 -5.85 3.98
C ARG A 35 15.04 -6.73 5.16
N GLU A 36 14.23 -6.72 6.21
CA GLU A 36 14.46 -7.50 7.44
C GLU A 36 14.30 -9.01 7.21
N GLU A 37 13.35 -9.40 6.36
CA GLU A 37 13.02 -10.81 6.13
C GLU A 37 13.42 -11.31 4.72
N ALA A 38 14.36 -10.63 4.05
CA ALA A 38 14.70 -10.87 2.65
C ALA A 38 14.96 -12.36 2.32
N GLU A 39 15.78 -13.04 3.13
CA GLU A 39 16.11 -14.46 2.94
C GLU A 39 14.91 -15.38 3.18
N ARG A 40 14.10 -15.06 4.19
CA ARG A 40 12.92 -15.85 4.55
C ARG A 40 11.81 -15.69 3.50
N LEU A 41 11.62 -14.48 2.98
CA LEU A 41 10.64 -14.17 1.94
C LEU A 41 10.94 -14.88 0.61
N GLN A 42 12.21 -15.14 0.29
CA GLN A 42 12.57 -15.92 -0.91
C GLN A 42 12.10 -17.38 -0.85
N LEU A 43 11.88 -17.90 0.35
CA LEU A 43 11.48 -19.29 0.59
C LEU A 43 9.96 -19.42 0.80
N MET A 44 9.25 -18.31 0.99
CA MET A 44 7.82 -18.28 1.31
C MET A 44 6.95 -18.19 0.06
N GLY A 45 5.80 -18.87 0.10
CA GLY A 45 4.77 -18.70 -0.92
C GLY A 45 4.11 -17.32 -0.84
N GLY A 46 3.55 -16.83 -1.96
CA GLY A 46 2.95 -15.48 -2.00
C GLY A 46 1.81 -15.27 -0.98
N GLU A 47 0.98 -16.27 -0.73
CA GLU A 47 -0.08 -16.20 0.30
C GLU A 47 0.50 -16.20 1.72
N GLU A 48 1.53 -17.02 1.96
CA GLU A 48 2.22 -17.09 3.24
C GLU A 48 2.88 -15.76 3.59
N THR A 49 3.55 -15.14 2.62
CA THR A 49 4.15 -13.81 2.73
C THR A 49 3.09 -12.74 3.05
N ARG A 50 1.96 -12.72 2.32
CA ARG A 50 0.87 -11.77 2.59
C ARG A 50 0.29 -11.96 4.00
N ASN A 51 0.12 -13.20 4.44
CA ASN A 51 -0.36 -13.50 5.81
C ASN A 51 0.60 -12.99 6.87
N MET A 52 1.90 -13.20 6.67
CA MET A 52 2.94 -12.71 7.58
C MET A 52 2.95 -11.18 7.64
N LEU A 53 2.95 -10.51 6.49
CA LEU A 53 2.94 -9.05 6.42
C LEU A 53 1.68 -8.45 7.06
N ARG A 54 0.51 -9.08 6.89
CA ARG A 54 -0.74 -8.65 7.57
C ARG A 54 -0.66 -8.76 9.08
N ARG A 55 -0.05 -9.83 9.62
CA ARG A 55 0.15 -9.98 11.06
C ARG A 55 1.05 -8.86 11.59
N ARG A 56 2.21 -8.66 10.96
CA ARG A 56 3.13 -7.57 11.33
C ARG A 56 2.47 -6.18 11.24
N ALA A 57 1.66 -5.94 10.20
CA ALA A 57 0.95 -4.67 10.04
C ALA A 57 -0.03 -4.42 11.19
N ARG A 58 -0.75 -5.46 11.64
CA ARG A 58 -1.63 -5.37 12.82
C ARG A 58 -0.83 -5.12 14.09
N ASP A 59 0.26 -5.84 14.30
CA ASP A 59 1.11 -5.66 15.48
C ASP A 59 1.70 -4.23 15.56
N GLN A 60 1.97 -3.61 14.41
CA GLN A 60 2.46 -2.24 14.34
C GLN A 60 1.34 -1.19 14.49
N PHE A 61 0.29 -1.28 13.68
CA PHE A 61 -0.64 -0.17 13.43
C PHE A 61 -2.03 -0.34 14.05
N ARG A 62 -2.33 -1.46 14.70
CA ARG A 62 -3.65 -1.71 15.28
C ARG A 62 -4.02 -0.62 16.30
N ALA A 63 -5.27 -0.19 16.22
CA ALA A 63 -5.81 0.79 17.15
C ALA A 63 -5.84 0.21 18.58
N GLY A 64 -5.17 0.88 19.50
CA GLY A 64 -5.20 0.60 20.94
C GLY A 64 -4.00 -0.17 21.48
N ASP A 65 -3.49 -1.16 20.75
CA ASP A 65 -2.42 -2.07 21.20
C ASP A 65 -1.24 -2.19 20.21
N GLY A 66 -1.30 -1.52 19.06
CA GLY A 66 -0.17 -1.45 18.13
C GLY A 66 1.00 -0.62 18.69
N PHE A 67 2.21 -0.91 18.24
CA PHE A 67 3.40 -0.13 18.62
C PHE A 67 3.31 1.34 18.20
N GLU A 68 2.74 1.59 17.02
CA GLU A 68 2.50 2.93 16.47
C GLU A 68 1.10 2.95 15.82
N PRO A 69 0.03 3.14 16.61
CA PRO A 69 -1.33 3.00 16.12
C PRO A 69 -1.64 3.97 14.97
N ASN A 70 -2.02 3.43 13.81
CA ASN A 70 -2.47 4.21 12.67
C ASN A 70 -3.46 3.38 11.83
N ALA A 71 -4.76 3.55 12.12
CA ALA A 71 -5.81 2.77 11.49
C ALA A 71 -5.89 2.98 9.97
N ALA A 72 -5.61 4.19 9.48
CA ALA A 72 -5.64 4.50 8.04
C ALA A 72 -4.52 3.78 7.28
N VAL A 73 -3.32 3.73 7.87
CA VAL A 73 -2.19 2.95 7.31
C VAL A 73 -2.50 1.45 7.35
N LEU A 74 -3.08 0.96 8.45
CA LEU A 74 -3.47 -0.45 8.56
C LEU A 74 -4.49 -0.84 7.49
N GLU A 75 -5.50 -0.02 7.23
CA GLU A 75 -6.51 -0.25 6.19
C GLU A 75 -5.87 -0.36 4.80
N ILE A 76 -4.96 0.55 4.46
CA ILE A 76 -4.20 0.52 3.20
C ILE A 76 -3.41 -0.79 3.09
N LEU A 77 -2.72 -1.19 4.15
CA LEU A 77 -1.92 -2.41 4.17
C LEU A 77 -2.79 -3.67 4.05
N GLU A 78 -3.93 -3.73 4.73
CA GLU A 78 -4.86 -4.86 4.62
C GLU A 78 -5.51 -4.95 3.23
N GLN A 79 -5.81 -3.81 2.61
CA GLN A 79 -6.30 -3.76 1.23
C GLN A 79 -5.24 -4.23 0.23
N ALA A 80 -4.00 -3.75 0.38
CA ALA A 80 -2.88 -4.12 -0.50
C ALA A 80 -2.46 -5.60 -0.35
N LEU A 81 -2.49 -6.13 0.87
CA LEU A 81 -2.12 -7.51 1.20
C LEU A 81 -3.30 -8.48 1.18
N GLY A 82 -4.50 -8.00 0.86
CA GLY A 82 -5.72 -8.79 0.76
C GLY A 82 -5.68 -9.81 -0.38
N ASN A 83 -6.74 -10.62 -0.46
CA ASN A 83 -6.92 -11.56 -1.56
C ASN A 83 -7.48 -10.81 -2.77
N GLY A 84 -6.58 -10.27 -3.59
CA GLY A 84 -6.92 -9.76 -4.91
C GLY A 84 -6.49 -8.32 -5.14
N HIS A 85 -5.26 -8.15 -5.58
CA HIS A 85 -5.00 -7.48 -6.86
C HIS A 85 -3.91 -8.31 -7.54
N THR A 86 -4.31 -9.28 -8.39
CA THR A 86 -3.48 -9.55 -9.55
C THR A 86 -3.47 -8.22 -10.30
N ALA A 87 -2.43 -7.41 -10.11
CA ALA A 87 -2.22 -6.27 -10.99
C ALA A 87 -2.33 -6.85 -12.42
N GLU A 88 -3.30 -6.39 -13.19
CA GLU A 88 -3.39 -6.77 -14.59
C GLU A 88 -2.02 -6.49 -15.20
N ILE A 89 -1.33 -7.54 -15.64
CA ILE A 89 -0.03 -7.38 -16.29
C ILE A 89 -0.32 -6.58 -17.56
N ILE A 90 0.06 -5.30 -17.57
CA ILE A 90 0.00 -4.48 -18.77
C ILE A 90 0.94 -5.13 -19.78
N GLN A 91 0.38 -5.76 -20.82
CA GLN A 91 1.21 -6.32 -21.88
C GLN A 91 1.80 -5.17 -22.71
N PHE A 92 3.12 -5.10 -22.76
CA PHE A 92 3.79 -4.19 -23.68
C PHE A 92 3.47 -4.58 -25.13
N PRO A 93 3.18 -3.61 -26.02
CA PRO A 93 2.93 -3.90 -27.43
C PRO A 93 4.14 -4.62 -28.04
N LYS A 94 3.92 -5.81 -28.61
CA LYS A 94 4.93 -6.48 -29.41
C LYS A 94 5.13 -5.66 -30.68
N ILE A 95 6.32 -5.08 -30.85
CA ILE A 95 6.69 -4.40 -32.09
C ILE A 95 6.72 -5.46 -33.19
N HIS A 96 5.69 -5.50 -34.03
CA HIS A 96 5.69 -6.29 -35.26
C HIS A 96 6.67 -5.62 -36.23
N ARG A 97 7.94 -6.04 -36.20
CA ARG A 97 8.86 -5.78 -37.31
C ARG A 97 8.36 -6.57 -38.50
N HIS A 98 7.60 -5.91 -39.37
CA HIS A 98 7.45 -6.36 -40.74
C HIS A 98 8.82 -6.26 -41.41
N ALA A 99 9.49 -7.40 -41.55
CA ALA A 99 10.56 -7.54 -42.51
C ALA A 99 9.92 -7.64 -43.89
N ASN A 100 10.17 -6.64 -44.73
CA ASN A 100 10.14 -6.74 -46.18
C ASN A 100 11.36 -5.99 -46.71
#